data_AF-A0A970BXG4-F1
#
_entry.id   AF-A0A970BXG4-F1
#
_cell.length_a   1.000
_cell.length_b   1.000
_cell.length_c   1.000
_cell.angle_alpha   90.00
_cell.angle_beta   90.00
_cell.angle_gamma   90.00
#
_symmetry.space_group_name_H-M   'P 1'
#
loop_
_entity.id
_entity.type
_entity.pdbx_description
1 polymer ?
#
loop_
_entity_poly.entity_id
_entity_poly.type
_entity_poly.pdbx_seq_one_letter_code
_entity_poly.pdbx_strand_id
1 'polypeptide(L)'
;MAARAGMIGLISELRGYLNDRDSSRWTDDELQGVLDRNRQSFRQVALAFVPRWENSTTVYKEYAIPRVGALRLEGPESGEPAWRLYDSNGVSPEAATYAVDAGEGLITFTADQEGVTYYLDYRLYDVYAAAADGWEDMMGQVSGKYSFTADGATYTRNQWFQHCQAMARQYREKAEGGQGTQIVNWDRSDTNAVEY
;
A
#
# COMPACT_ATOMS: atom_id res chain seq x y z
N MET A 1 -16.09 -14.34 -5.31
CA MET A 1 -15.08 -14.34 -6.39
C MET A 1 -13.75 -14.40 -5.70
N ALA A 2 -13.02 -15.51 -5.77
CA ALA A 2 -11.81 -15.70 -4.98
C ALA A 2 -10.86 -14.48 -5.05
N ALA A 3 -10.33 -14.09 -3.90
CA ALA A 3 -9.31 -13.06 -3.79
C ALA A 3 -8.13 -13.32 -4.76
N ARG A 4 -7.59 -12.24 -5.32
CA ARG A 4 -6.46 -12.25 -6.27
C ARG A 4 -5.20 -12.68 -5.54
N ALA A 5 -4.36 -13.48 -6.21
CA ALA A 5 -3.16 -14.05 -5.61
C ALA A 5 -2.19 -12.98 -5.09
N GLY A 6 -1.99 -11.87 -5.82
CA GLY A 6 -1.14 -10.76 -5.40
C GLY A 6 -1.68 -9.93 -4.22
N MET A 7 -2.91 -10.21 -3.74
CA MET A 7 -3.54 -9.51 -2.62
C MET A 7 -3.32 -10.18 -1.26
N ILE A 8 -2.75 -11.40 -1.21
CA ILE A 8 -2.65 -12.20 0.01
C ILE A 8 -1.97 -11.43 1.15
N GLY A 9 -0.84 -10.78 0.87
CA GLY A 9 -0.10 -9.98 1.85
C GLY A 9 -0.92 -8.80 2.38
N LEU A 10 -1.60 -8.07 1.49
CA LEU A 10 -2.42 -6.91 1.83
C LEU A 10 -3.65 -7.29 2.65
N ILE A 11 -4.29 -8.41 2.30
CA ILE A 11 -5.44 -8.95 3.03
C ILE A 11 -4.99 -9.38 4.44
N SER A 12 -3.86 -10.06 4.56
CA SER A 12 -3.31 -10.45 5.86
C SER A 12 -3.00 -9.24 6.76
N GLU A 13 -2.43 -8.18 6.17
CA GLU A 13 -2.17 -6.92 6.88
C GLU A 13 -3.49 -6.27 7.35
N LEU A 14 -4.47 -6.12 6.45
CA LEU A 14 -5.78 -5.56 6.78
C LEU A 14 -6.51 -6.36 7.86
N ARG A 15 -6.48 -7.70 7.81
CA ARG A 15 -7.01 -8.57 8.87
C ARG A 15 -6.37 -8.25 10.22
N GLY A 16 -5.07 -8.01 10.24
CA GLY A 16 -4.35 -7.58 11.43
C GLY A 16 -4.91 -6.28 12.02
N TYR A 17 -5.20 -5.29 11.18
CA TYR A 17 -5.74 -3.99 11.62
C TYR A 17 -7.20 -4.03 12.06
N LEU A 18 -7.99 -4.95 11.50
CA LEU A 18 -9.40 -5.17 11.86
C LEU A 18 -9.59 -6.18 12.99
N ASN A 19 -8.50 -6.67 13.61
CA ASN A 19 -8.52 -7.71 14.64
C ASN A 19 -9.27 -8.99 14.21
N ASP A 20 -9.11 -9.39 12.94
CA ASP A 20 -9.77 -10.54 12.32
C ASP A 20 -8.76 -11.56 11.75
N ARG A 21 -7.67 -11.79 12.50
CA ARG A 21 -6.61 -12.74 12.10
C ARG A 21 -7.06 -14.20 12.07
N ASP A 22 -8.13 -14.52 12.78
CA ASP A 22 -8.77 -15.85 12.78
C ASP A 22 -9.77 -16.02 11.62
N SER A 23 -9.97 -14.99 10.80
CA SER A 23 -10.91 -14.98 9.68
C SER A 23 -12.34 -15.31 10.08
N SER A 24 -12.74 -14.93 11.30
CA SER A 24 -14.07 -15.23 11.84
C SER A 24 -15.15 -14.25 11.38
N ARG A 25 -14.78 -13.03 11.00
CA ARG A 25 -15.73 -11.95 10.65
C ARG A 25 -15.79 -11.65 9.18
N TRP A 26 -14.66 -11.62 8.51
CA TRP A 26 -14.57 -11.22 7.10
C TRP A 26 -14.01 -12.34 6.25
N THR A 27 -14.58 -12.51 5.06
CA THR A 27 -13.98 -13.32 4.00
C THR A 27 -12.88 -12.55 3.28
N ASP A 28 -11.94 -13.26 2.65
CA ASP A 28 -10.87 -12.63 1.85
C ASP A 28 -11.44 -11.79 0.70
N ASP A 29 -12.55 -12.24 0.09
CA ASP A 29 -13.25 -11.53 -0.98
C ASP A 29 -13.80 -10.17 -0.51
N GLU A 30 -14.40 -10.13 0.69
CA GLU A 30 -14.91 -8.88 1.27
C GLU A 30 -13.79 -7.92 1.59
N LEU A 31 -12.71 -8.40 2.20
CA LEU A 31 -11.54 -7.57 2.52
C LEU A 31 -10.85 -7.04 1.26
N GLN A 32 -10.78 -7.85 0.20
CA GLN A 32 -10.33 -7.37 -1.09
C GLN A 32 -11.25 -6.26 -1.63
N GLY A 33 -12.57 -6.40 -1.45
CA GLY A 33 -13.52 -5.34 -1.79
C GLY A 33 -13.24 -4.02 -1.04
N VAL A 34 -12.95 -4.11 0.26
CA VAL A 34 -12.57 -2.95 1.09
C VAL A 34 -11.26 -2.32 0.59
N LEU A 35 -10.25 -3.14 0.26
CA LEU A 35 -8.98 -2.68 -0.32
C LEU A 35 -9.20 -2.02 -1.69
N ASP A 36 -10.03 -2.60 -2.54
CA ASP A 36 -10.29 -2.09 -3.90
C ASP A 36 -10.95 -0.70 -3.90
N ARG A 37 -11.67 -0.31 -2.84
CA ARG A 37 -12.18 1.07 -2.66
C ARG A 37 -11.06 2.10 -2.45
N ASN A 38 -9.93 1.66 -1.90
CA ASN A 38 -8.77 2.48 -1.53
C ASN A 38 -7.58 2.24 -2.47
N ARG A 39 -7.86 1.79 -3.69
CA ARG A 39 -6.86 1.45 -4.70
C ARG A 39 -6.47 2.65 -5.55
N GLN A 40 -5.18 2.79 -5.79
CA GLN A 40 -4.61 3.64 -6.83
C GLN A 40 -4.02 2.77 -7.94
N SER A 41 -4.32 3.08 -9.19
CA SER A 41 -3.83 2.32 -10.35
C SER A 41 -2.92 3.17 -11.20
N PHE A 42 -1.77 2.60 -11.55
CA PHE A 42 -0.73 3.25 -12.34
C PHE A 42 -0.47 2.45 -13.60
N ARG A 43 -0.19 3.17 -14.70
CA ARG A 43 0.03 2.59 -16.02
C ARG A 43 1.24 3.22 -16.67
N GLN A 44 2.01 2.38 -17.36
CA GLN A 44 3.15 2.79 -18.17
C GLN A 44 4.13 3.69 -17.41
N VAL A 45 4.33 3.40 -16.12
CA VAL A 45 5.20 4.21 -15.28
C VAL A 45 6.63 3.79 -15.52
N ALA A 46 7.44 4.69 -16.07
CA ALA A 46 8.88 4.48 -16.19
C ALA A 46 9.50 4.33 -14.80
N LEU A 47 10.30 3.27 -14.63
CA LEU A 47 11.04 3.01 -13.40
C LEU A 47 12.35 3.78 -13.41
N ALA A 48 12.76 4.27 -12.24
CA ALA A 48 14.06 4.90 -12.06
C ALA A 48 15.11 3.82 -11.77
N PHE A 49 16.06 3.63 -12.69
CA PHE A 49 17.20 2.77 -12.41
C PHE A 49 18.10 3.38 -11.32
N VAL A 50 18.63 2.53 -10.46
CA VAL A 50 19.51 2.88 -9.36
C VAL A 50 20.92 2.41 -9.73
N PRO A 51 21.85 3.32 -10.08
CA PRO A 51 23.22 2.94 -10.41
C PRO A 51 23.94 2.43 -9.16
N ARG A 52 24.60 1.27 -9.27
CA ARG A 52 25.53 0.76 -8.27
C ARG A 52 26.94 0.65 -8.84
N TRP A 53 27.94 0.85 -7.98
CA TRP A 53 29.33 0.57 -8.32
C TRP A 53 29.70 -0.84 -7.90
N GLU A 54 30.01 -1.69 -8.89
CA GLU A 54 30.51 -3.04 -8.69
C GLU A 54 31.79 -3.24 -9.52
N ASN A 55 32.87 -3.74 -8.92
CA ASN A 55 34.12 -4.06 -9.62
C ASN A 55 34.66 -2.94 -10.54
N SER A 56 34.55 -1.68 -10.10
CA SER A 56 34.95 -0.48 -10.85
C SER A 56 34.10 -0.14 -12.08
N THR A 57 32.94 -0.79 -12.25
CA THR A 57 31.95 -0.50 -13.30
C THR A 57 30.62 -0.07 -12.66
N THR A 58 29.86 0.75 -13.37
CA THR A 58 28.48 1.08 -12.98
C THR A 58 27.54 0.00 -13.52
N VAL A 59 26.74 -0.59 -12.65
CA VAL A 59 25.73 -1.61 -12.99
C VAL A 59 24.33 -1.12 -12.63
N TYR A 60 23.34 -1.56 -13.40
CA TYR A 60 21.93 -1.18 -13.28
C TYR A 60 21.08 -2.43 -13.03
N LYS A 61 21.13 -2.96 -11.81
CA LYS A 61 20.33 -4.12 -11.40
C LYS A 61 19.05 -3.72 -10.67
N GLU A 62 19.02 -2.53 -10.08
CA GLU A 62 17.97 -2.08 -9.19
C GLU A 62 17.11 -1.01 -9.87
N TYR A 63 15.80 -1.12 -9.75
CA TYR A 63 14.81 -0.24 -10.36
C TYR A 63 13.76 0.14 -9.33
N ALA A 64 13.70 1.42 -8.98
CA ALA A 64 12.77 1.95 -7.99
C ALA A 64 11.37 2.15 -8.60
N ILE A 65 10.37 1.64 -7.90
CA ILE A 65 8.96 1.83 -8.17
C ILE A 65 8.54 3.15 -7.50
N PRO A 66 8.03 4.13 -8.26
CA PRO A 66 7.57 5.38 -7.67
C PRO A 66 6.43 5.16 -6.66
N ARG A 67 6.30 6.07 -5.69
CA ARG A 67 5.12 6.24 -4.82
C ARG A 67 4.79 5.07 -3.87
N VAL A 68 5.66 4.08 -3.70
CA VAL A 68 5.38 2.96 -2.78
C VAL A 68 5.20 3.47 -1.34
N GLY A 69 6.04 4.39 -0.85
CA GLY A 69 5.78 5.24 0.33
C GLY A 69 5.00 4.57 1.47
N ALA A 70 3.89 5.19 1.89
CA ALA A 70 2.99 4.63 2.91
C ALA A 70 1.96 3.62 2.34
N LEU A 71 1.90 3.47 1.02
CA LEU A 71 0.97 2.57 0.36
C LEU A 71 1.56 1.14 0.28
N ARG A 72 0.72 0.18 -0.12
CA ARG A 72 1.15 -1.21 -0.34
C ARG A 72 0.95 -1.60 -1.78
N LEU A 73 1.98 -2.22 -2.34
CA LEU A 73 2.03 -2.71 -3.71
C LEU A 73 1.31 -4.06 -3.82
N GLU A 74 0.38 -4.19 -4.78
CA GLU A 74 -0.18 -5.50 -5.15
C GLU A 74 0.89 -6.34 -5.85
N GLY A 75 1.02 -7.60 -5.42
CA GLY A 75 2.08 -8.49 -5.86
C GLY A 75 1.99 -8.91 -7.34
N PRO A 76 3.12 -9.34 -7.94
CA PRO A 76 3.19 -9.75 -9.34
C PRO A 76 2.28 -10.94 -9.70
N GLU A 77 1.88 -11.74 -8.72
CA GLU A 77 1.03 -12.91 -8.88
C GLU A 77 -0.38 -12.56 -9.37
N SER A 78 -0.80 -11.29 -9.26
CA SER A 78 -2.07 -10.83 -9.83
C SER A 78 -2.06 -10.76 -11.36
N GLY A 79 -0.88 -10.75 -12.00
CA GLY A 79 -0.73 -10.75 -13.45
C GLY A 79 -1.37 -9.57 -14.17
N GLU A 80 -1.43 -9.62 -15.50
CA GLU A 80 -2.03 -8.54 -16.28
C GLU A 80 -3.56 -8.47 -16.09
N PRO A 81 -4.15 -7.26 -16.00
CA PRO A 81 -3.49 -5.97 -16.11
C PRO A 81 -3.12 -5.39 -14.73
N ALA A 82 -3.17 -6.15 -13.63
CA ALA A 82 -2.85 -5.63 -12.30
C ALA A 82 -1.36 -5.37 -12.10
N TRP A 83 -0.52 -6.22 -12.70
CA TRP A 83 0.93 -6.17 -12.70
C TRP A 83 1.48 -6.45 -14.10
N ARG A 84 2.32 -5.55 -14.63
CA ARG A 84 3.09 -5.79 -15.85
C ARG A 84 4.38 -4.99 -15.85
N LEU A 85 5.52 -5.68 -15.80
CA LEU A 85 6.85 -5.10 -16.03
C LEU A 85 7.25 -5.34 -17.48
N TYR A 86 7.65 -4.30 -18.21
CA TYR A 86 8.00 -4.41 -19.63
C TYR A 86 8.97 -3.31 -20.10
N ASP A 87 9.73 -3.58 -21.15
CA ASP A 87 10.66 -2.61 -21.75
C ASP A 87 9.96 -1.63 -22.71
N SER A 88 10.71 -0.74 -23.37
CA SER A 88 10.16 0.19 -24.37
C SER A 88 9.55 -0.47 -25.60
N ASN A 89 9.85 -1.75 -25.86
CA ASN A 89 9.28 -2.53 -26.96
C ASN A 89 8.00 -3.29 -26.54
N GLY A 90 7.59 -3.18 -25.27
CA GLY A 90 6.45 -3.92 -24.73
C GLY A 90 6.78 -5.34 -24.29
N VAL A 91 8.06 -5.72 -24.25
CA VAL A 91 8.53 -7.07 -23.91
C VAL A 91 8.73 -7.17 -22.40
N SER A 92 8.08 -8.16 -21.79
CA SER A 92 8.22 -8.45 -20.37
C SER A 92 9.45 -9.34 -20.13
N PRO A 93 10.30 -9.04 -19.13
CA PRO A 93 11.37 -9.94 -18.73
C PRO A 93 10.78 -11.20 -18.08
N GLU A 94 11.52 -12.31 -18.14
CA GLU A 94 11.11 -13.55 -17.48
C GLU A 94 11.05 -13.35 -15.96
N ALA A 95 9.97 -13.81 -15.31
CA ALA A 95 9.76 -13.62 -13.88
C ALA A 95 10.89 -14.17 -12.99
N ALA A 96 11.63 -15.19 -13.45
CA ALA A 96 12.75 -15.76 -12.70
C ALA A 96 14.02 -14.87 -12.72
N THR A 97 14.06 -13.85 -13.56
CA THR A 97 15.23 -12.97 -13.74
C THR A 97 15.21 -11.74 -12.85
N TYR A 98 14.13 -11.51 -12.11
CA TYR A 98 14.01 -10.41 -11.18
C TYR A 98 13.23 -10.79 -9.92
N ALA A 99 13.45 -10.03 -8.85
CA ALA A 99 12.68 -10.10 -7.62
C ALA A 99 12.05 -8.73 -7.33
N VAL A 100 10.88 -8.74 -6.69
CA VAL A 100 10.16 -7.55 -6.27
C VAL A 100 10.22 -7.46 -4.76
N ASP A 101 10.81 -6.39 -4.24
CA ASP A 101 10.66 -5.98 -2.85
C ASP A 101 9.50 -4.98 -2.77
N ALA A 102 8.33 -5.49 -2.38
CA ALA A 102 7.12 -4.69 -2.27
C ALA A 102 7.15 -3.70 -1.09
N GLY A 103 8.01 -3.93 -0.07
CA GLY A 103 8.13 -3.05 1.09
C GLY A 103 8.96 -1.81 0.77
N GLU A 104 10.09 -2.01 0.10
CA GLU A 104 10.97 -0.92 -0.34
C GLU A 104 10.55 -0.31 -1.68
N GLY A 105 9.66 -0.97 -2.42
CA GLY A 105 9.26 -0.54 -3.74
C GLY A 105 10.40 -0.67 -4.75
N LEU A 106 11.09 -1.80 -4.74
CA LEU A 106 12.28 -2.02 -5.54
C LEU A 106 12.15 -3.30 -6.38
N ILE A 107 12.56 -3.23 -7.63
CA ILE A 107 12.75 -4.40 -8.49
C ILE A 107 14.25 -4.62 -8.65
N THR A 108 14.70 -5.85 -8.38
CA THR A 108 16.11 -6.23 -8.51
C THR A 108 16.27 -7.33 -9.53
N PHE A 109 17.00 -7.06 -10.60
CA PHE A 109 17.37 -8.04 -11.62
C PHE A 109 18.61 -8.83 -11.21
N THR A 110 18.69 -10.08 -11.66
CA THR A 110 19.86 -10.95 -11.44
C THR A 110 21.08 -10.51 -12.24
N ALA A 111 20.86 -9.94 -13.43
CA ALA A 111 21.90 -9.43 -14.33
C ALA A 111 21.85 -7.90 -14.42
N ASP A 112 22.97 -7.29 -14.83
CA ASP A 112 22.99 -5.89 -15.21
C ASP A 112 22.09 -5.66 -16.44
N GLN A 113 21.22 -4.67 -16.36
CA GLN A 113 20.31 -4.31 -17.44
C GLN A 113 20.85 -3.21 -18.35
N GLU A 114 22.11 -2.79 -18.15
CA GLU A 114 22.82 -1.84 -19.02
C GLU A 114 22.08 -0.50 -19.20
N GLY A 115 21.25 -0.11 -18.23
CA GLY A 115 20.48 1.13 -18.27
C GLY A 115 19.21 1.08 -19.13
N VAL A 116 18.72 -0.12 -19.49
CA VAL A 116 17.41 -0.28 -20.15
C VAL A 116 16.32 0.38 -19.31
N THR A 117 15.44 1.17 -19.94
CA THR A 117 14.27 1.73 -19.26
C THR A 117 13.15 0.69 -19.21
N TYR A 118 12.74 0.32 -18.00
CA TYR A 118 11.55 -0.49 -17.77
C TYR A 118 10.34 0.36 -17.39
N TYR A 119 9.17 -0.13 -17.75
CA TYR A 119 7.87 0.42 -17.42
C TYR A 119 7.08 -0.58 -16.57
N LEU A 120 6.28 -0.05 -15.65
CA LEU A 120 5.44 -0.85 -14.78
C LEU A 120 3.98 -0.38 -14.83
N ASP A 121 3.09 -1.34 -15.07
CA ASP A 121 1.68 -1.25 -14.69
C ASP A 121 1.52 -1.90 -13.32
N TYR A 122 0.97 -1.17 -12.36
CA TYR A 122 0.84 -1.65 -10.98
C TYR A 122 -0.32 -0.98 -10.25
N ARG A 123 -0.64 -1.53 -9.07
CA ARG A 123 -1.63 -0.99 -8.16
C ARG A 123 -1.03 -0.81 -6.77
N LEU A 124 -1.35 0.33 -6.18
CA LEU A 124 -1.06 0.64 -4.79
C LEU A 124 -2.36 0.70 -4.01
N TYR A 125 -2.28 0.39 -2.73
CA TYR A 125 -3.41 0.31 -1.82
C TYR A 125 -3.09 1.07 -0.54
N ASP A 126 -3.99 1.95 -0.14
CA ASP A 126 -3.94 2.55 1.20
C ASP A 126 -4.61 1.60 2.19
N VAL A 127 -3.81 0.72 2.80
CA VAL A 127 -4.30 -0.28 3.74
C VAL A 127 -4.79 0.36 5.03
N TYR A 128 -4.30 1.55 5.40
CA TYR A 128 -4.80 2.29 6.56
C TYR A 128 -6.18 2.90 6.26
N ALA A 129 -6.37 3.50 5.09
CA ALA A 129 -7.69 3.97 4.67
C ALA A 129 -8.69 2.80 4.57
N ALA A 130 -8.25 1.65 4.04
CA ALA A 130 -9.05 0.43 4.01
C ALA A 130 -9.41 -0.08 5.43
N ALA A 131 -8.47 -0.01 6.38
CA ALA A 131 -8.75 -0.35 7.77
C ALA A 131 -9.77 0.59 8.38
N ALA A 132 -9.67 1.90 8.12
CA ALA A 132 -10.67 2.86 8.58
C ALA A 132 -12.07 2.54 8.04
N ASP A 133 -12.18 2.29 6.73
CA ASP A 133 -13.44 1.88 6.10
C ASP A 133 -14.00 0.59 6.71
N GLY A 134 -13.15 -0.41 6.99
CA GLY A 134 -13.57 -1.65 7.64
C GLY A 134 -14.11 -1.45 9.07
N TRP A 135 -13.50 -0.54 9.84
CA TRP A 135 -14.02 -0.15 11.16
C TRP A 135 -15.34 0.62 11.07
N GLU A 136 -15.52 1.47 10.06
CA GLU A 136 -16.78 2.15 9.76
C GLU A 136 -17.89 1.16 9.36
N ASP A 137 -17.57 0.16 8.53
CA ASP A 137 -18.51 -0.90 8.15
C ASP A 137 -18.97 -1.71 9.38
N MET A 138 -18.04 -2.08 10.28
CA MET A 138 -18.37 -2.75 11.55
C MET A 138 -19.24 -1.86 12.46
N MET A 139 -18.99 -0.55 12.48
CA MET A 139 -19.81 0.41 13.22
C MET A 139 -21.26 0.43 12.69
N GLY A 140 -21.43 0.42 11.37
CA GLY A 140 -22.73 0.33 10.70
C GLY A 140 -23.51 -0.93 11.07
N GLN A 141 -22.84 -2.07 11.13
CA GLN A 141 -23.47 -3.34 11.54
C GLN A 141 -23.99 -3.32 12.99
N VAL A 142 -23.37 -2.51 13.85
CA VAL A 142 -23.72 -2.39 15.28
C VAL A 142 -24.81 -1.35 15.49
N SER A 143 -24.88 -0.33 14.64
CA SER A 143 -25.93 0.69 14.67
C SER A 143 -27.32 0.09 14.38
N GLY A 144 -27.40 -0.99 13.60
CA GLY A 144 -28.66 -1.70 13.32
C GLY A 144 -29.17 -2.63 14.43
N LYS A 145 -28.38 -2.91 15.48
CA LYS A 145 -28.75 -3.85 16.56
C LYS A 145 -29.48 -3.14 17.70
N TYR A 146 -30.52 -3.77 18.26
CA TYR A 146 -31.24 -3.22 19.42
C TYR A 146 -30.37 -3.21 20.68
N SER A 147 -30.37 -2.08 21.40
CA SER A 147 -29.79 -1.96 22.74
C SER A 147 -30.86 -2.22 23.80
N PHE A 148 -30.58 -3.10 24.77
CA PHE A 148 -31.47 -3.33 25.91
C PHE A 148 -30.74 -3.02 27.22
N THR A 149 -31.51 -2.60 28.23
CA THR A 149 -31.04 -2.25 29.58
C THR A 149 -31.66 -3.22 30.59
N ALA A 150 -30.85 -3.81 31.45
CA ALA A 150 -31.31 -4.64 32.57
C ALA A 150 -30.33 -4.51 33.76
N ASP A 151 -30.88 -4.35 34.97
CA ASP A 151 -30.16 -4.40 36.26
C ASP A 151 -28.83 -3.63 36.35
N GLY A 152 -28.83 -2.36 35.94
CA GLY A 152 -27.77 -1.40 36.28
C GLY A 152 -26.51 -1.42 35.41
N ALA A 153 -26.40 -2.34 34.44
CA ALA A 153 -25.29 -2.37 33.48
C ALA A 153 -25.80 -2.46 32.03
N THR A 154 -25.73 -1.35 31.30
CA THR A 154 -25.98 -1.28 29.85
C THR A 154 -24.77 -0.68 29.16
N TYR A 155 -23.85 -1.52 28.68
CA TYR A 155 -22.56 -0.97 28.22
C TYR A 155 -21.99 -1.59 26.95
N THR A 156 -22.43 -2.74 26.47
CA THR A 156 -21.69 -3.47 25.43
C THR A 156 -21.79 -2.85 24.03
N ARG A 157 -22.98 -2.40 23.58
CA ARG A 157 -23.17 -1.83 22.23
C ARG A 157 -22.51 -0.46 22.07
N ASN A 158 -22.74 0.45 23.02
CA ASN A 158 -22.22 1.81 22.93
C ASN A 158 -20.68 1.81 23.06
N GLN A 159 -20.11 0.99 23.94
CA GLN A 159 -18.66 0.81 24.05
C GLN A 159 -18.05 0.29 22.75
N TRP A 160 -18.69 -0.72 22.14
CA TRP A 160 -18.22 -1.27 20.87
C TRP A 160 -18.34 -0.25 19.72
N PHE A 161 -19.44 0.50 19.64
CA PHE A 161 -19.61 1.58 18.67
C PHE A 161 -18.52 2.65 18.81
N GLN A 162 -18.28 3.12 20.05
CA GLN A 162 -17.23 4.10 20.35
C GLN A 162 -15.84 3.55 20.03
N HIS A 163 -15.59 2.26 20.28
CA HIS A 163 -14.34 1.61 19.92
C HIS A 163 -14.12 1.60 18.40
N CYS A 164 -15.11 1.17 17.62
CA CYS A 164 -15.03 1.20 16.16
C CYS A 164 -14.78 2.63 15.65
N GLN A 165 -15.47 3.62 16.21
CA GLN A 165 -15.27 5.03 15.84
C GLN A 165 -13.85 5.52 16.14
N ALA A 166 -13.30 5.17 17.30
CA ALA A 166 -11.94 5.53 17.68
C ALA A 166 -10.89 4.88 16.76
N MET A 167 -11.05 3.59 16.45
CA MET A 167 -10.15 2.87 15.54
C MET A 167 -10.22 3.42 14.11
N ALA A 168 -11.42 3.70 13.61
CA ALA A 168 -11.61 4.30 12.29
C ALA A 168 -10.84 5.64 12.19
N ARG A 169 -11.01 6.52 13.18
CA ARG A 169 -10.29 7.80 13.24
C ARG A 169 -8.77 7.61 13.27
N GLN A 170 -8.27 6.70 14.12
CA GLN A 170 -6.83 6.45 14.24
C GLN A 170 -6.22 6.02 12.89
N TYR A 171 -6.90 5.16 12.14
CA TYR A 171 -6.39 4.71 10.84
C TYR A 171 -6.56 5.77 9.74
N ARG A 172 -7.61 6.61 9.78
CA ARG A 172 -7.72 7.78 8.89
C ARG A 172 -6.56 8.76 9.06
N GLU A 173 -6.08 8.97 10.28
CA GLU A 173 -4.93 9.84 10.55
C GLU A 173 -3.61 9.27 9.99
N LYS A 174 -3.51 7.94 9.82
CA LYS A 174 -2.32 7.27 9.26
C LYS A 174 -2.34 7.12 7.74
N ALA A 175 -3.53 7.13 7.15
CA ALA A 175 -3.75 7.07 5.70
C ALA A 175 -2.97 8.17 4.98
N GLU A 176 -2.70 7.97 3.69
CA GLU A 176 -1.85 8.87 2.89
C GLU A 176 -2.32 10.34 2.95
N GLY A 177 -3.63 10.59 2.93
CA GLY A 177 -4.21 11.93 3.05
C GLY A 177 -4.26 12.50 4.48
N GLY A 178 -4.02 11.68 5.50
CA GLY A 178 -3.97 12.07 6.91
C GLY A 178 -2.57 12.50 7.38
N GLN A 179 -1.52 12.02 6.71
CA GLN A 179 -0.15 12.46 6.95
C GLN A 179 0.07 13.82 6.27
N GLY A 180 -0.28 14.90 6.97
CA GLY A 180 -0.05 16.26 6.50
C GLY A 180 1.38 16.41 5.97
N THR A 181 1.50 16.73 4.68
CA THR A 181 2.80 16.93 4.01
C THR A 181 3.58 17.99 4.78
N GLN A 182 4.55 17.58 5.61
CA GLN A 182 5.55 18.51 6.12
C GLN A 182 6.49 18.83 4.96
N ILE A 183 6.20 19.93 4.27
CA ILE A 183 7.16 20.55 3.36
C ILE A 183 8.26 21.10 4.27
N VAL A 184 9.33 20.33 4.44
CA VAL A 184 10.55 20.83 5.09
C VAL A 184 11.31 21.62 4.02
N ASN A 185 11.05 22.93 3.97
CA ASN A 185 11.88 23.85 3.21
C ASN A 185 13.26 23.91 3.86
N TRP A 186 14.24 23.25 3.24
CA TRP A 186 15.65 23.42 3.55
C TRP A 186 16.16 24.68 2.84
N ASP A 187 15.97 25.84 3.46
CA ASP A 187 16.69 27.03 3.05
C ASP A 187 18.13 26.93 3.58
N ARG A 188 19.11 26.91 2.67
CA ARG A 188 20.53 26.98 3.06
C ARG A 188 20.82 28.41 3.52
N SER A 189 21.16 28.58 4.80
CA SER A 189 21.40 29.90 5.40
C SER A 189 22.81 30.46 5.14
N ASP A 190 23.61 29.85 4.26
CA ASP A 190 25.05 30.12 4.11
C ASP A 190 25.41 30.97 2.88
N THR A 191 24.45 31.40 2.07
CA THR A 191 24.73 32.33 0.97
C THR A 191 24.66 33.78 1.45
N ASN A 192 25.72 34.26 2.10
CA ASN A 192 25.93 35.70 2.28
C ASN A 192 26.14 36.32 0.89
N ALA A 193 25.20 37.17 0.47
CA ALA A 193 25.38 38.04 -0.69
C ALA A 193 26.58 38.94 -0.46
N VAL A 194 27.60 38.80 -1.31
CA VAL A 194 28.69 39.78 -1.41
C VAL A 194 28.13 40.97 -2.17
N GLU A 195 27.76 42.03 -1.45
CA GLU A 195 27.51 43.33 -2.05
C GLU A 195 28.84 43.89 -2.58
N TYR A 196 28.89 44.20 -3.88
CA TYR A 196 29.92 45.01 -4.52
C TYR A 196 29.45 46.46 -4.60
#